data_AF-A0AAV4ZI40-F1
#
_entry.id   AF-A0AAV4ZI40-F1
#
_cell.length_a   1.000
_cell.length_b   1.000
_cell.length_c   1.000
_cell.angle_alpha   90.00
_cell.angle_beta   90.00
_cell.angle_gamma   90.00
#
_symmetry.space_group_name_H-M   'P 1'
#
loop_
_entity.id
_entity.type
_entity.pdbx_description
1 polymer ?
#
loop_
_entity_poly.entity_id
_entity_poly.type
_entity_poly.pdbx_seq_one_letter_code
_entity_poly.pdbx_strand_id
1 'polypeptide(L)' 'MPTLVHPRRSAYDPFGEPVERPGHRDAMPDGYRARNLGVALFWGLALLILAGRVHFAAHAAVPSAAIERPAPALTR' A
#
# COMPACT_ATOMS: atom_id res chain seq x y z
N MET A 1 30.40 -14.54 -6.83
CA MET A 1 30.33 -14.69 -5.36
C MET A 1 29.19 -15.64 -5.03
N PRO A 2 29.45 -16.91 -4.67
CA PRO A 2 28.39 -17.82 -4.28
C PRO A 2 27.86 -17.45 -2.88
N THR A 3 26.55 -17.20 -2.79
CA THR A 3 25.84 -16.95 -1.52
C THR A 3 25.82 -18.24 -0.70
N LEU A 4 26.44 -18.21 0.48
CA LEU A 4 26.36 -19.23 1.50
C LEU A 4 24.90 -19.44 1.92
N VAL A 5 24.30 -20.53 1.45
CA VAL A 5 23.02 -21.01 1.96
C VAL A 5 23.29 -21.53 3.37
N HIS A 6 22.90 -20.75 4.38
CA HIS A 6 22.94 -21.19 5.77
C HIS A 6 21.98 -22.39 5.92
N PRO A 7 22.44 -23.59 6.31
CA PRO A 7 21.55 -24.73 6.48
C PRO A 7 20.59 -24.41 7.63
N ARG A 8 19.28 -24.38 7.31
CA ARG A 8 18.22 -24.19 8.31
C ARG A 8 18.32 -25.32 9.33
N ARG A 9 18.44 -24.94 10.60
CA ARG A 9 18.51 -25.83 11.77
C ARG A 9 17.42 -26.92 11.67
N SER A 10 17.83 -28.16 11.44
CA SER A 10 16.96 -29.34 11.53
C SER A 10 16.41 -29.42 12.95
N ALA A 11 15.10 -29.66 13.08
CA ALA A 11 14.51 -29.99 14.36
C ALA A 11 14.68 -31.49 14.57
N TYR A 12 15.34 -31.88 15.65
CA TYR A 12 15.53 -33.28 16.04
C TYR A 12 14.55 -33.62 17.14
N ASP A 13 13.98 -34.82 17.10
CA ASP A 13 13.24 -35.39 18.22
C ASP A 13 14.24 -35.65 19.37
N PRO A 14 13.86 -35.63 20.65
CA PRO A 14 14.67 -36.10 21.78
C PRO A 14 15.49 -37.39 21.58
N PHE A 15 15.10 -38.27 20.65
CA PHE A 15 15.85 -39.48 20.28
C PHE A 15 16.85 -39.29 19.12
N GLY A 16 17.04 -38.08 18.61
CA GLY A 16 18.03 -37.74 17.60
C GLY A 16 17.60 -37.99 16.15
N GLU A 17 16.38 -38.48 15.91
CA GLU A 17 15.84 -38.64 14.56
C GLU A 17 15.45 -37.26 13.98
N PRO A 18 15.75 -37.00 12.70
CA PRO A 18 15.34 -35.78 12.04
C PRO A 18 13.81 -35.76 11.94
N VAL A 19 13.17 -34.83 12.65
CA VAL A 19 11.74 -34.62 12.48
C VAL A 19 11.58 -33.85 11.19
N GLU A 20 11.02 -34.51 10.17
CA GLU A 20 10.46 -33.82 9.02
C GLU A 20 9.43 -32.83 9.54
N ARG A 21 9.80 -31.55 9.67
CA ARG A 21 8.80 -30.52 9.94
C ARG A 21 7.84 -30.54 8.76
N PRO A 22 6.52 -30.78 8.95
CA PRO A 22 5.53 -30.37 7.97
C PRO A 22 5.37 -28.85 8.08
N GLY A 23 6.44 -28.13 7.72
CA GLY A 23 6.63 -26.70 7.97
C GLY A 23 7.06 -25.93 6.73
N HIS A 24 7.12 -26.58 5.58
CA HIS A 24 6.88 -25.91 4.32
C HIS A 24 5.55 -26.40 3.81
N ARG A 25 4.53 -25.60 4.12
CA ARG A 25 3.36 -25.45 3.27
C ARG A 25 3.85 -25.54 1.84
N ASP A 26 3.46 -26.61 1.15
CA ASP A 26 3.56 -26.65 -0.31
C ASP A 26 3.08 -25.29 -0.79
N ALA A 27 4.01 -24.55 -1.37
CA ALA A 27 3.72 -23.24 -1.93
C ALA A 27 2.76 -23.51 -3.08
N MET A 28 1.45 -23.45 -2.79
CA MET A 28 0.40 -23.45 -3.79
C MET A 28 0.74 -22.31 -4.77
N PRO A 29 1.15 -22.59 -6.03
CA PRO A 29 1.87 -21.61 -6.84
C PRO A 29 1.04 -20.38 -7.23
N ASP A 30 -0.30 -20.47 -7.18
CA ASP A 30 -1.17 -19.46 -7.78
C ASP A 30 -1.92 -18.55 -6.79
N GLY A 31 -2.24 -19.02 -5.59
CA GLY A 31 -3.12 -18.27 -4.67
C GLY A 31 -2.47 -17.02 -4.06
N TYR A 32 -1.16 -17.05 -3.78
CA TYR A 32 -0.45 -15.94 -3.16
C TYR A 32 -0.25 -14.77 -4.12
N ARG A 33 0.01 -15.05 -5.41
CA ARG A 33 0.18 -14.01 -6.44
C ARG A 33 -1.13 -13.29 -6.69
N ALA A 34 -2.24 -14.03 -6.83
CA ALA A 34 -3.57 -13.45 -6.99
C ALA A 34 -3.97 -12.58 -5.78
N ARG A 35 -3.72 -13.07 -4.56
CA ARG A 35 -4.00 -12.31 -3.33
C ARG A 35 -3.16 -11.04 -3.24
N ASN A 36 -1.86 -11.12 -3.54
CA ASN A 36 -0.97 -9.95 -3.50
C ASN A 36 -1.34 -8.93 -4.58
N LEU A 37 -1.76 -9.36 -5.77
CA LEU A 37 -2.22 -8.47 -6.84
C LEU A 37 -3.51 -7.75 -6.44
N GLY A 38 -4.48 -8.47 -5.85
CA GLY A 38 -5.73 -7.87 -5.37
C GLY A 38 -5.48 -6.81 -4.29
N VAL A 39 -4.57 -7.09 -3.34
CA VAL A 39 -4.16 -6.14 -2.30
C VAL A 39 -3.46 -4.92 -2.91
N ALA A 40 -2.56 -5.12 -3.87
CA ALA A 40 -1.86 -4.02 -4.54
C ALA A 40 -2.82 -3.12 -5.34
N LEU A 41 -3.77 -3.71 -6.06
CA LEU A 41 -4.79 -2.97 -6.81
C LEU A 41 -5.73 -2.19 -5.87
N PHE A 42 -6.17 -2.83 -4.78
CA PHE A 42 -7.02 -2.19 -3.78
C PHE A 42 -6.32 -0.96 -3.18
N TRP A 43 -5.09 -1.12 -2.70
CA TRP A 43 -4.33 -0.01 -2.14
C TRP A 43 -3.97 1.05 -3.17
N GLY A 44 -3.64 0.66 -4.41
CA GLY A 44 -3.38 1.58 -5.50
C GLY A 44 -4.59 2.48 -5.80
N LEU A 45 -5.78 1.89 -5.91
CA LEU A 45 -7.02 2.64 -6.15
C LEU A 45 -7.38 3.55 -4.97
N ALA A 46 -7.25 3.06 -3.74
CA ALA A 46 -7.50 3.85 -2.54
C ALA A 46 -6.58 5.09 -2.47
N LEU A 47 -5.29 4.93 -2.76
CA LEU A 47 -4.33 6.03 -2.79
C LEU A 47 -4.62 7.02 -3.92
N LEU A 48 -5.04 6.55 -5.10
CA LEU A 48 -5.42 7.41 -6.21
C LEU A 48 -6.61 8.31 -5.87
N ILE A 49 -7.66 7.73 -5.26
CA ILE A 49 -8.84 8.48 -4.81
C ILE A 49 -8.44 9.51 -3.74
N LEU A 50 -7.62 9.10 -2.78
CA LEU A 50 -7.13 9.98 -1.72
C LEU A 50 -6.33 11.16 -2.29
N ALA A 51 -5.39 10.89 -3.20
CA ALA A 51 -4.60 11.92 -3.87
C ALA A 51 -5.48 12.91 -4.65
N GLY A 52 -6.48 12.39 -5.38
CA GLY A 52 -7.47 13.23 -6.08
C GLY A 52 -8.22 14.15 -5.11
N ARG A 53 -8.70 13.62 -3.98
CA ARG A 53 -9.38 14.44 -2.96
C ARG A 53 -8.49 15.55 -2.40
N VAL A 54 -7.23 15.23 -2.10
CA VAL A 54 -6.26 16.22 -1.60
C VAL A 54 -6.00 17.31 -2.65
N HIS A 55 -5.79 16.91 -3.91
CA HIS A 55 -5.57 17.85 -5.01
C HIS A 55 -6.76 18.80 -5.18
N PHE A 56 -7.99 18.28 -5.25
CA PHE A 56 -9.18 19.13 -5.37
C PHE A 56 -9.40 20.01 -4.14
N ALA A 57 -9.16 19.51 -2.92
CA ALA A 57 -9.27 20.32 -1.72
C ALA A 57 -8.25 21.48 -1.72
N ALA A 58 -7.02 21.24 -2.16
CA ALA A 58 -5.99 22.26 -2.26
C ALA A 58 -6.34 23.34 -3.30
N HIS A 59 -6.95 22.97 -4.43
CA HIS A 59 -7.35 23.92 -5.47
C HIS A 59 -8.70 24.61 -5.19
N ALA A 60 -9.61 23.97 -4.46
CA ALA A 60 -10.87 24.57 -3.99
C ALA A 60 -10.64 25.57 -2.85
N ALA A 61 -9.54 25.42 -2.11
CA ALA A 61 -9.15 26.35 -1.05
C ALA A 61 -8.53 27.66 -1.55
N VAL A 62 -8.48 27.90 -2.87
CA VAL A 62 -8.23 29.25 -3.40
C VAL A 62 -9.54 30.04 -3.30
N PRO A 63 -9.73 30.92 -2.31
CA PRO A 63 -10.87 31.81 -2.32
C PRO A 63 -10.81 32.63 -3.62
N SER A 64 -11.89 32.59 -4.39
CA SER A 64 -12.11 33.53 -5.48
C SER A 64 -12.10 34.94 -4.89
N ALA A 65 -10.94 35.59 -4.89
CA ALA A 65 -10.77 36.99 -4.51
C ALA A 65 -11.50 37.95 -5.48
N ALA A 66 -12.32 37.43 -6.40
CA ALA A 66 -13.23 38.17 -7.23
C ALA A 66 -14.66 37.94 -6.70
N ILE A 67 -15.13 38.86 -5.84
CA ILE A 67 -16.32 39.72 -5.98
C ILE A 67 -16.36 40.61 -4.73
N GLU A 68 -15.28 41.36 -4.47
CA GLU A 68 -15.42 42.65 -3.77
C GLU A 68 -15.29 43.71 -4.86
N ARG A 69 -16.40 43.95 -5.59
CA ARG A 69 -16.51 45.18 -6.37
C ARG A 69 -16.71 46.30 -5.34
N PRO A 70 -15.82 47.28 -5.20
CA PRO A 70 -16.17 48.50 -4.48
C PRO A 70 -17.37 49.12 -5.22
N ALA A 71 -18.48 49.29 -4.51
CA ALA A 71 -19.66 49.98 -5.03
C ALA A 71 -19.24 51.38 -5.51
N PRO A 72 -19.70 51.86 -6.68
CA PRO A 72 -19.39 53.22 -7.11
C PRO A 72 -19.96 54.19 -6.08
N ALA A 73 -19.09 54.99 -5.47
CA ALA A 73 -19.49 56.10 -4.63
C ALA A 73 -20.40 57.02 -5.46
N LEU A 74 -21.68 57.05 -5.13
CA LEU A 74 -22.62 58.03 -5.65
C LEU A 74 -22.22 59.39 -5.08
N THR A 75 -21.43 60.14 -5.85
CA THR A 75 -21.22 61.57 -5.65
C THR A 75 -22.55 62.29 -5.85
N ARG A 76 -23.00 63.00 -4.82
CA ARG A 76 -24.19 63.85 -4.81
C ARG A 76 -23.79 65.31 -4.90
#